data_AF-A0A348PM20-F1
#
_entry.id   AF-A0A348PM20-F1
#
_cell.length_a   1.000
_cell.length_b   1.000
_cell.length_c   1.000
_cell.angle_alpha   90.00
_cell.angle_beta   90.00
_cell.angle_gamma   90.00
#
_symmetry.space_group_name_H-M   'P 1'
#
loop_
_entity.id
_entity.type
_entity.pdbx_description
1 polymer ?
#
loop_
_entity_poly.entity_id
_entity_poly.type
_entity_poly.pdbx_seq_one_letter_code
_entity_poly.pdbx_strand_id
1 'polypeptide(L)'
;MKEFFLALKDNLSNAFSIVGIGLTVYFAVFYVPNYVEEIEAKQIEGTHEILVESIQELVYNDHEIDSDDIRTLIRGKELSGHLTYPFSGEELLIQVQERFLENKFIPLNQRKALIEKLDLVRKSLPKPTTEKPIDEPKFDNVSILSWVSVAIGLIAAFFGLVSVWSRNLTLEEIKIESTLEDRKESIKRGVHTSMIMERNIYEQLKSALGPDHVEYCPPSTPVDFIIKMEGGKDTAVEVKYTETEIMPLRVINRLISAGLEMQMPVVLISNANVTENARKKLAGFNSQHKDKPIRYINIDESKDVESDLKALFT
;
A
#
# COMPACT_ATOMS: atom_id res chain seq x y z
N MET A 1 -5.42 -14.94 -13.70
CA MET A 1 -3.94 -14.80 -13.69
C MET A 1 -3.46 -13.41 -14.09
N LYS A 2 -3.90 -12.81 -15.21
CA LYS A 2 -3.49 -11.44 -15.60
C LYS A 2 -3.87 -10.36 -14.57
N GLU A 3 -5.09 -10.41 -14.03
CA GLU A 3 -5.53 -9.46 -12.99
C GLU A 3 -4.77 -9.60 -11.68
N PHE A 4 -4.43 -10.83 -11.28
CA PHE A 4 -3.57 -11.07 -10.12
C PHE A 4 -2.17 -10.50 -10.33
N PHE A 5 -1.61 -10.63 -11.55
CA PHE A 5 -0.30 -10.05 -11.88
C PHE A 5 -0.30 -8.52 -11.92
N LEU A 6 -1.40 -7.90 -12.36
CA LEU A 6 -1.59 -6.45 -12.32
C LEU A 6 -1.74 -5.95 -10.89
N ALA A 7 -2.59 -6.59 -10.08
CA ALA A 7 -2.75 -6.27 -8.66
C ALA A 7 -1.44 -6.47 -7.87
N LEU A 8 -0.65 -7.48 -8.23
CA LEU A 8 0.67 -7.73 -7.65
C LEU A 8 1.68 -6.66 -8.10
N LYS A 9 1.69 -6.27 -9.38
CA LYS A 9 2.54 -5.19 -9.92
C LYS A 9 2.25 -3.84 -9.26
N ASP A 10 0.98 -3.54 -9.05
CA ASP A 10 0.57 -2.25 -8.49
C ASP A 10 0.83 -2.19 -6.97
N ASN A 11 0.85 -3.35 -6.30
CA ASN A 11 1.19 -3.47 -4.87
C ASN A 11 2.62 -3.94 -4.59
N LEU A 12 3.44 -4.16 -5.62
CA LEU A 12 4.78 -4.73 -5.50
C LEU A 12 5.69 -3.83 -4.65
N SER A 13 5.51 -2.52 -4.77
CA SER A 13 6.19 -1.53 -3.91
C SER A 13 5.82 -1.71 -2.44
N ASN A 14 4.55 -1.93 -2.10
CA ASN A 14 4.12 -2.12 -0.72
C ASN A 14 4.59 -3.49 -0.18
N ALA A 15 4.53 -4.53 -1.02
CA ALA A 15 5.04 -5.86 -0.68
C ALA A 15 6.55 -5.84 -0.44
N PHE A 16 7.33 -5.15 -1.28
CA PHE A 16 8.77 -4.97 -1.07
C PHE A 16 9.07 -4.16 0.18
N SER A 17 8.26 -3.16 0.51
CA SER A 17 8.40 -2.43 1.78
C SER A 17 8.17 -3.33 2.98
N ILE A 18 7.13 -4.17 2.99
CA ILE A 18 6.85 -5.11 4.08
C ILE A 18 7.96 -6.15 4.22
N VAL A 19 8.41 -6.73 3.10
CA VAL A 19 9.52 -7.69 3.09
C VAL A 19 10.81 -7.02 3.55
N GLY A 20 11.07 -5.78 3.12
CA GLY A 20 12.22 -4.99 3.56
C GLY A 20 12.22 -4.77 5.06
N ILE A 21 11.09 -4.36 5.64
CA ILE A 21 10.92 -4.20 7.09
C ILE A 21 11.18 -5.52 7.82
N GLY A 22 10.61 -6.63 7.34
CA GLY A 22 10.82 -7.95 7.92
C GLY A 22 12.30 -8.37 7.91
N LEU A 23 12.98 -8.15 6.79
CA LEU A 23 14.43 -8.42 6.68
C LEU A 23 15.24 -7.53 7.61
N THR A 24 14.94 -6.24 7.71
CA THR A 24 15.64 -5.33 8.63
C THR A 24 15.53 -5.79 10.08
N VAL A 25 14.33 -6.19 10.52
CA VAL A 25 14.13 -6.73 11.88
C VAL A 25 14.90 -8.04 12.04
N TYR A 26 14.83 -8.94 11.06
CA TYR A 26 15.53 -10.22 11.11
C TYR A 26 17.04 -10.04 11.25
N PHE A 27 17.65 -9.19 10.41
CA PHE A 27 19.08 -8.95 10.45
C PHE A 27 19.51 -8.29 11.75
N ALA A 28 18.74 -7.33 12.26
CA ALA A 28 19.06 -6.62 13.51
C ALA A 28 18.95 -7.52 14.75
N VAL A 29 17.90 -8.34 14.83
CA VAL A 29 17.60 -9.12 16.05
C VAL A 29 18.34 -10.46 16.08
N PHE A 30 18.49 -11.13 14.93
CA PHE A 30 19.02 -12.49 14.89
C PHE A 30 20.42 -12.57 14.26
N TYR A 31 20.61 -11.93 13.10
CA TYR A 31 21.85 -12.13 12.35
C TYR A 31 23.05 -11.42 12.98
N VAL A 32 22.91 -10.13 13.31
CA VAL A 32 24.02 -9.33 13.85
C VAL A 32 24.52 -9.89 15.19
N PRO A 33 23.67 -10.21 16.18
CA PRO A 33 24.15 -10.79 17.44
C PRO A 33 24.89 -12.12 17.24
N ASN A 34 24.31 -13.04 16.47
CA ASN A 34 24.95 -14.34 16.19
C ASN A 34 26.32 -14.17 15.51
N TYR A 35 26.43 -13.20 14.58
CA TYR A 35 27.69 -12.92 13.91
C TYR A 35 28.75 -12.36 14.87
N VAL A 36 28.34 -11.51 15.82
CA VAL A 36 29.25 -11.00 16.87
C VAL A 36 29.72 -12.13 17.78
N GLU A 37 28.82 -13.01 18.22
CA GLU A 37 29.16 -14.18 19.04
C GLU A 37 30.15 -15.11 18.31
N GLU A 38 29.95 -15.35 17.01
CA GLU A 38 30.87 -16.18 16.22
C GLU A 38 32.27 -15.55 16.10
N ILE A 39 32.36 -14.22 15.97
CA ILE A 39 33.64 -13.52 15.96
C ILE A 39 34.33 -13.63 17.31
N GLU A 40 33.61 -13.41 18.42
CA GLU A 40 34.16 -13.52 19.76
C GLU A 40 34.66 -14.94 20.03
N ALA A 41 33.89 -15.96 19.66
CA ALA A 41 34.30 -17.36 19.78
C ALA A 41 35.59 -17.65 18.99
N LYS A 42 35.69 -17.17 17.75
CA LYS A 42 36.91 -17.31 16.93
C LYS A 42 38.11 -16.57 17.51
N GLN A 43 37.90 -15.40 18.13
CA GLN A 43 38.98 -14.67 18.81
C GLN A 43 39.47 -15.42 20.05
N ILE A 44 38.56 -16.01 20.83
CA ILE A 44 38.89 -16.85 21.97
C ILE A 44 39.66 -18.10 21.52
N GLU A 45 39.20 -18.79 20.47
CA GLU A 45 39.86 -19.96 19.89
C GLU A 45 41.27 -19.61 19.40
N GLY A 46 41.43 -18.52 18.63
CA GLY A 46 42.75 -18.08 18.17
C GLY A 46 43.68 -17.71 19.33
N THR A 47 43.14 -17.07 20.37
CA THR A 47 43.91 -16.76 21.59
C THR A 47 44.33 -18.02 22.33
N HIS A 48 43.43 -19.00 22.41
CA HIS A 48 43.70 -20.30 23.01
C HIS A 48 44.85 -21.01 22.29
N GLU A 49 44.79 -21.13 20.96
CA GLU A 49 45.84 -21.78 20.17
C GLU A 49 47.20 -21.08 20.34
N ILE A 50 47.23 -19.75 20.31
CA ILE A 50 48.47 -18.99 20.51
C ILE A 50 49.06 -19.25 21.92
N LEU A 51 48.22 -19.31 22.96
CA LEU A 51 48.66 -19.61 24.33
C LEU A 51 49.24 -21.04 24.42
N VAL A 52 48.56 -22.02 23.82
CA VAL A 52 49.02 -23.41 23.75
C VAL A 52 50.38 -23.47 23.05
N GLU A 53 50.51 -22.89 21.86
CA GLU A 53 51.76 -22.87 21.09
C GLU A 53 52.89 -22.19 21.87
N SER A 54 52.62 -21.05 22.50
CA SER A 54 53.63 -20.30 23.28
C SER A 54 54.15 -21.15 24.45
N ILE A 55 53.26 -21.81 25.20
CA ILE A 55 53.65 -22.66 26.33
C ILE A 55 54.39 -23.90 25.82
N GLN A 56 53.94 -24.51 24.71
CA GLN A 56 54.64 -25.63 24.10
C GLN A 56 56.06 -25.27 23.68
N GLU A 57 56.25 -24.11 23.05
CA GLU A 57 57.55 -23.62 22.64
C GLU A 57 58.48 -23.42 23.85
N LEU A 58 57.98 -22.77 24.91
CA LEU A 58 58.77 -22.53 26.13
C LEU A 58 59.19 -23.84 26.81
N VAL A 59 58.25 -24.79 26.97
CA VAL A 59 58.54 -26.07 27.63
C VAL A 59 59.45 -26.96 26.79
N TYR A 60 59.25 -26.98 25.46
CA TYR A 60 60.07 -27.76 24.54
C TYR A 60 61.53 -27.26 24.48
N ASN A 61 61.73 -25.94 24.58
CA ASN A 61 63.06 -25.32 24.60
C ASN A 61 63.66 -25.20 26.01
N ASP A 62 63.25 -26.07 26.94
CA ASP A 62 63.79 -26.17 28.30
C ASP A 62 63.76 -24.86 29.13
N HIS A 63 62.85 -23.92 28.83
CA HIS A 63 62.67 -22.73 29.68
C HIS A 63 62.02 -23.11 31.01
N GLU A 64 62.49 -22.53 32.10
CA GLU A 64 61.84 -22.64 33.40
C GLU A 64 60.57 -21.77 33.38
N ILE A 65 59.41 -22.39 33.60
CA ILE A 65 58.10 -21.73 33.63
C ILE A 65 57.49 -22.00 34.98
N ASP A 66 56.89 -20.97 35.59
CA ASP A 66 56.16 -21.09 36.84
C ASP A 66 54.67 -20.69 36.73
N SER A 67 53.96 -20.69 37.86
CA SER A 67 52.54 -20.34 37.92
C SER A 67 52.25 -18.86 37.64
N ASP A 68 53.20 -17.97 37.88
CA ASP A 68 53.09 -16.54 37.61
C ASP A 68 53.30 -16.26 36.12
N ASP A 69 54.18 -17.02 35.45
CA ASP A 69 54.37 -16.95 34.00
C ASP A 69 53.09 -17.31 33.25
N ILE A 70 52.42 -18.40 33.62
CA ILE A 70 51.15 -18.81 33.00
C ILE A 70 50.07 -17.73 33.18
N ARG A 71 49.97 -17.16 34.38
CA ARG A 71 49.04 -16.06 34.66
C ARG A 71 49.38 -14.81 33.85
N THR A 72 50.66 -14.51 33.71
CA THR A 72 51.14 -13.35 32.94
C THR A 72 50.90 -13.53 31.45
N LEU A 73 51.09 -14.73 30.90
CA LEU A 73 50.80 -15.04 29.51
C LEU A 73 49.31 -14.89 29.19
N ILE A 74 48.44 -15.50 30.02
CA ILE A 74 46.99 -15.35 29.89
C ILE A 74 46.62 -13.86 29.96
N ARG A 75 47.09 -13.16 31.00
CA ARG A 75 46.78 -11.75 31.20
C ARG A 75 47.28 -10.86 30.05
N GLY A 76 48.46 -11.13 29.54
CA GLY A 76 49.03 -10.42 28.40
C GLY A 76 48.16 -10.57 27.15
N LYS A 77 47.63 -11.76 26.91
CA LYS A 77 46.72 -12.01 25.78
C LYS A 77 45.33 -11.40 25.98
N GLU A 78 44.78 -11.44 27.19
CA GLU A 78 43.54 -10.73 27.52
C GLU A 78 43.64 -9.22 27.26
N LEU A 79 44.74 -8.60 27.73
CA LEU A 79 44.97 -7.17 27.56
C LEU A 79 45.20 -6.80 26.09
N SER A 80 45.96 -7.59 25.34
CA SER A 80 46.21 -7.33 23.92
C SER A 80 44.96 -7.57 23.07
N GLY A 81 44.20 -8.62 23.38
CA GLY A 81 43.01 -9.04 22.63
C GLY A 81 41.73 -8.32 23.02
N HIS A 82 41.74 -7.53 24.10
CA HIS A 82 40.55 -6.90 24.69
C HIS A 82 39.42 -7.92 24.95
N LEU A 83 39.79 -9.13 25.38
CA LEU A 83 38.88 -10.25 25.63
C LEU A 83 39.16 -10.87 27.00
N THR A 84 38.20 -11.62 27.52
CA THR A 84 38.38 -12.42 28.73
C THR A 84 38.60 -13.88 28.32
N TYR A 85 39.70 -14.47 28.77
CA TYR A 85 40.01 -15.86 28.43
C TYR A 85 39.18 -16.78 29.34
N PRO A 86 38.33 -17.68 28.80
CA PRO A 86 37.35 -18.39 29.61
C PRO A 86 37.92 -19.60 30.36
N PHE A 87 39.13 -20.07 30.00
CA PHE A 87 39.73 -21.26 30.60
C PHE A 87 40.70 -20.89 31.74
N SER A 88 40.73 -21.73 32.76
CA SER A 88 41.73 -21.64 33.83
C SER A 88 43.12 -22.02 33.33
N GLY A 89 44.15 -21.56 34.05
CA GLY A 89 45.53 -21.98 33.78
C GLY A 89 45.71 -23.50 33.88
N GLU A 90 44.96 -24.18 34.74
CA GLU A 90 44.99 -25.64 34.82
C GLU A 90 44.43 -26.30 33.56
N GLU A 91 43.26 -25.87 33.09
CA GLU A 91 42.64 -26.39 31.85
C GLU A 91 43.52 -26.14 30.63
N LEU A 92 44.18 -24.97 30.56
CA LEU A 92 45.15 -24.66 29.51
C LEU A 92 46.35 -25.63 29.56
N LEU A 93 46.94 -25.86 30.74
CA LEU A 93 48.08 -26.77 30.87
C LEU A 93 47.71 -28.22 30.54
N ILE A 94 46.50 -28.67 30.89
CA ILE A 94 46.00 -30.01 30.51
C ILE A 94 45.94 -30.13 28.97
N GLN A 95 45.42 -29.12 28.29
CA GLN A 95 45.34 -29.12 26.82
C GLN A 95 46.74 -29.08 26.18
N VAL A 96 47.68 -28.34 26.76
CA VAL A 96 49.10 -28.38 26.33
C VAL A 96 49.71 -29.78 26.48
N GLN A 97 49.43 -30.47 27.61
CA GLN A 97 49.88 -31.85 27.82
C GLN A 97 49.31 -32.80 26.77
N GLU A 98 48.01 -32.68 26.47
CA GLU A 98 47.35 -33.47 25.42
C GLU A 98 47.99 -33.24 24.05
N ARG A 99 48.25 -31.99 23.67
CA ARG A 99 48.93 -31.67 22.39
C ARG A 99 50.34 -32.26 22.31
N PHE A 100 51.10 -32.29 23.41
CA PHE A 100 52.38 -33.00 23.45
C PHE A 100 52.21 -34.51 23.27
N LEU A 101 51.19 -35.12 23.88
CA LEU A 101 50.88 -36.55 23.71
C LEU A 101 50.45 -36.89 22.29
N GLU A 102 49.68 -36.04 21.63
CA GLU A 102 49.23 -36.23 20.26
C GLU A 102 50.37 -36.09 19.24
N ASN A 103 51.41 -35.32 19.57
CA ASN A 103 52.52 -35.06 18.68
C ASN A 103 53.39 -36.32 18.46
N LYS A 104 53.15 -37.01 17.34
CA LYS A 104 53.87 -38.23 16.95
C LYS A 104 55.32 -38.00 16.54
N PHE A 105 55.73 -36.75 16.29
CA PHE A 105 57.11 -36.42 15.92
C PHE A 105 58.06 -36.39 17.12
N ILE A 106 57.53 -36.27 18.34
CA ILE A 106 58.33 -36.30 19.56
C ILE A 106 58.40 -37.75 20.09
N PRO A 107 59.61 -38.32 20.30
CA PRO A 107 59.78 -39.62 20.93
C PRO A 107 59.01 -39.74 22.26
N LEU A 108 58.43 -40.92 22.52
CA LEU A 108 57.58 -41.14 23.69
C LEU A 108 58.26 -40.77 25.02
N ASN A 109 59.55 -41.07 25.16
CA ASN A 109 60.31 -40.75 26.37
C ASN A 109 60.48 -39.23 26.56
N GLN A 110 60.64 -38.47 25.47
CA GLN A 110 60.70 -37.02 25.51
C GLN A 110 59.33 -36.41 25.83
N ARG A 111 58.25 -36.94 25.24
CA ARG A 111 56.87 -36.52 25.58
C ARG A 111 56.58 -36.67 27.07
N LYS A 112 56.96 -37.80 27.67
CA LYS A 112 56.80 -38.04 29.11
C LYS A 112 57.56 -37.01 29.95
N ALA A 113 58.81 -36.71 29.60
CA ALA A 113 59.60 -35.70 30.31
C ALA A 113 58.96 -34.29 30.23
N LEU A 114 58.42 -33.91 29.08
CA LEU A 114 57.74 -32.62 28.89
C LEU A 114 56.44 -32.53 29.72
N ILE A 115 55.68 -33.63 29.81
CA ILE A 115 54.46 -33.70 30.64
C ILE A 115 54.82 -33.62 32.12
N GLU A 116 55.87 -34.32 32.55
CA GLU A 116 56.34 -34.25 33.94
C GLU A 116 56.73 -32.83 34.35
N LYS A 117 57.37 -32.07 33.44
CA LYS A 117 57.64 -30.63 33.66
C LYS A 117 56.35 -29.83 33.83
N LEU A 118 55.37 -30.03 32.95
CA LEU A 118 54.06 -29.37 33.04
C LEU A 118 53.30 -29.74 34.32
N ASP A 119 53.42 -30.99 34.79
CA ASP A 119 52.81 -31.45 36.04
C ASP A 119 53.40 -30.75 37.27
N LEU A 120 54.68 -30.40 37.26
CA LEU A 120 55.30 -29.62 38.33
C LEU A 120 54.72 -28.20 38.40
N VAL A 121 54.50 -27.57 37.24
CA VAL A 121 53.87 -26.24 37.14
C VAL A 121 52.39 -26.31 37.52
N ARG A 122 51.67 -27.33 37.08
CA ARG A 122 50.26 -27.52 37.43
C ARG A 122 50.06 -27.69 38.93
N LYS A 123 50.96 -28.41 39.61
CA LYS A 123 50.92 -28.61 41.07
C LYS A 123 51.20 -27.33 41.87
N SER A 124 51.85 -26.33 41.27
CA SER A 124 52.09 -25.03 41.91
C SER A 124 50.94 -24.03 41.69
N LEU A 125 49.98 -24.34 40.81
CA LEU A 125 48.77 -23.54 40.67
C LEU A 125 47.87 -23.66 41.90
N PRO A 126 47.19 -22.57 42.31
CA PRO A 126 46.16 -22.65 43.33
C PRO A 126 45.07 -23.63 42.84
N LYS A 127 44.68 -24.57 43.70
CA LYS A 127 43.63 -25.54 43.37
C LYS A 127 42.36 -24.78 42.95
N PRO A 128 41.69 -25.20 41.86
CA PRO A 128 40.51 -24.51 41.38
C PRO A 128 39.47 -24.49 42.50
N THR A 129 39.00 -23.30 42.85
CA THR A 129 37.85 -23.14 43.73
C THR A 129 36.67 -23.80 43.04
N THR A 130 36.16 -24.87 43.64
CA THR A 130 35.04 -25.70 43.17
C THR A 130 33.90 -24.87 42.57
N GLU A 131 33.48 -25.29 41.36
CA GLU A 131 32.16 -25.09 40.72
C GLU A 131 31.64 -23.65 40.61
N LYS A 132 31.86 -23.05 39.44
CA LYS A 132 30.70 -22.43 38.77
C LYS A 132 30.09 -23.51 37.88
N PRO A 133 28.78 -23.82 38.03
CA PRO A 133 28.11 -24.60 37.01
C PRO A 133 28.30 -23.87 35.68
N ILE A 134 28.46 -24.64 34.60
CA ILE A 134 28.31 -24.13 33.24
C ILE A 134 26.89 -23.57 33.20
N ASP A 135 26.75 -22.27 33.48
CA ASP A 135 25.50 -21.56 33.30
C ASP A 135 25.13 -21.80 31.82
N GLU A 136 23.95 -22.35 31.59
CA GLU A 136 23.26 -22.30 30.30
C GLU A 136 23.47 -20.91 29.67
N PRO A 137 23.57 -20.76 28.34
CA PRO A 137 23.87 -19.48 27.70
C PRO A 137 22.81 -18.44 28.10
N LYS A 138 23.09 -17.73 29.19
CA LYS A 138 22.33 -16.57 29.63
C LYS A 138 22.74 -15.48 28.68
N PHE A 139 21.76 -14.97 27.95
CA PHE A 139 21.82 -13.81 27.07
C PHE A 139 22.18 -12.51 27.82
N ASP A 140 23.20 -12.52 28.67
CA ASP A 140 23.54 -11.41 29.57
C ASP A 140 24.78 -10.63 29.15
N ASN A 141 25.25 -10.82 27.92
CA ASN A 141 26.23 -9.91 27.33
C ASN A 141 25.81 -9.49 25.92
N VAL A 142 24.57 -9.01 25.80
CA VAL A 142 24.12 -8.36 24.58
C VAL A 142 24.91 -7.05 24.43
N SER A 143 25.95 -7.08 23.60
CA SER A 143 26.81 -5.93 23.30
C SER A 143 25.95 -4.68 23.02
N ILE A 144 26.37 -3.52 23.50
CA ILE A 144 25.70 -2.21 23.25
C ILE A 144 25.42 -2.04 21.74
N LEU A 145 26.29 -2.59 20.90
CA LEU A 145 26.16 -2.60 19.45
C LEU A 145 24.87 -3.30 18.98
N SER A 146 24.51 -4.42 19.60
CA SER A 146 23.27 -5.17 19.32
C SER A 146 22.04 -4.34 19.67
N TRP A 147 22.03 -3.67 20.83
CA TRP A 147 20.94 -2.77 21.23
C TRP A 147 20.78 -1.57 20.28
N VAL A 148 21.88 -1.00 19.82
CA VAL A 148 21.88 0.09 18.82
C VAL A 148 21.31 -0.40 17.49
N SER A 149 21.68 -1.61 17.05
CA SER A 149 21.15 -2.18 15.80
C SER A 149 19.63 -2.42 15.85
N VAL A 150 19.13 -2.91 16.99
CA VAL A 150 17.69 -3.10 17.22
C VAL A 150 16.96 -1.76 17.22
N ALA A 151 17.52 -0.75 17.90
CA ALA A 151 16.94 0.59 17.92
C ALA A 151 16.86 1.22 16.51
N ILE A 152 17.93 1.12 15.72
CA ILE A 152 17.96 1.60 14.33
C ILE A 152 16.94 0.85 13.47
N GLY A 153 16.86 -0.48 13.63
CA GLY A 153 15.90 -1.30 12.90
C GLY A 153 14.44 -0.91 13.19
N LEU A 154 14.11 -0.66 14.46
CA LEU A 154 12.79 -0.19 14.87
C LEU A 154 12.46 1.20 14.31
N ILE A 155 13.43 2.11 14.32
CA ILE A 155 13.26 3.46 13.75
C ILE A 155 13.02 3.37 12.24
N ALA A 156 13.81 2.57 11.52
CA ALA A 156 13.64 2.37 10.08
C ALA A 156 12.27 1.75 9.76
N ALA A 157 11.83 0.76 10.54
CA ALA A 157 10.51 0.15 10.39
C ALA A 157 9.38 1.17 10.61
N PHE A 158 9.52 2.02 11.63
CA PHE A 158 8.56 3.09 11.91
C PHE A 158 8.45 4.08 10.75
N PHE A 159 9.57 4.57 10.22
CA PHE A 159 9.57 5.46 9.06
C PHE A 159 8.99 4.78 7.80
N GLY A 160 9.29 3.50 7.60
CA GLY A 160 8.70 2.70 6.52
C GLY A 160 7.17 2.65 6.60
N LEU A 161 6.62 2.39 7.80
CA LEU A 161 5.17 2.36 8.03
C LEU A 161 4.52 3.73 7.79
N VAL A 162 5.11 4.80 8.32
CA VAL A 162 4.61 6.18 8.13
C VAL A 162 4.60 6.56 6.65
N SER A 163 5.64 6.19 5.89
CA SER A 163 5.75 6.47 4.46
C SER A 163 4.63 5.79 3.66
N VAL A 164 4.38 4.50 3.91
CA VAL A 164 3.31 3.74 3.24
C VAL A 164 1.94 4.35 3.56
N TRP A 165 1.70 4.70 4.82
CA TRP A 165 0.43 5.30 5.23
C TRP A 165 0.20 6.67 4.57
N SER A 166 1.20 7.56 4.60
CA SER A 166 1.12 8.87 3.95
C SER A 166 0.85 8.74 2.45
N ARG A 167 1.49 7.80 1.77
CA ARG A 167 1.29 7.58 0.33
C ARG A 167 -0.14 7.17 0.00
N ASN A 168 -0.75 6.33 0.84
CA ASN A 168 -2.14 5.89 0.64
C ASN A 168 -3.13 7.05 0.74
N LEU A 169 -2.94 7.96 1.71
CA LEU A 169 -3.80 9.14 1.87
C LEU A 169 -3.75 10.03 0.62
N THR A 170 -2.54 10.31 0.11
CA THR A 170 -2.36 11.13 -1.10
C THR A 170 -3.00 10.50 -2.34
N LEU A 171 -2.90 9.17 -2.49
CA LEU A 171 -3.55 8.47 -3.61
C LEU A 171 -5.07 8.53 -3.55
N GLU A 172 -5.65 8.49 -2.35
CA GLU A 172 -7.09 8.63 -2.16
C GLU A 172 -7.57 10.05 -2.49
N GLU A 173 -6.84 11.07 -2.07
CA GLU A 173 -7.11 12.47 -2.41
C GLU A 173 -7.09 12.72 -3.92
N ILE A 174 -6.06 12.24 -4.63
CA ILE A 174 -5.94 12.36 -6.09
C ILE A 174 -7.11 11.67 -6.80
N LYS A 175 -7.54 10.51 -6.31
CA LYS A 175 -8.69 9.79 -6.86
C LYS A 175 -10.00 10.55 -6.67
N ILE A 176 -10.19 11.18 -5.51
CA ILE A 176 -11.37 11.99 -5.25
C ILE A 176 -11.37 13.22 -6.16
N GLU A 177 -10.24 13.93 -6.27
CA GLU A 177 -10.13 15.13 -7.10
C GLU A 177 -10.42 14.84 -8.58
N SER A 178 -9.80 13.81 -9.15
CA SER A 178 -10.06 13.40 -10.55
C SER A 178 -11.53 13.05 -10.80
N THR A 179 -12.17 12.29 -9.91
CA THR A 179 -13.61 11.99 -10.06
C THR A 179 -14.52 13.21 -9.92
N LEU A 180 -14.10 14.23 -9.16
CA LEU A 180 -14.82 15.49 -9.06
C LEU A 180 -14.64 16.35 -10.32
N GLU A 181 -13.46 16.37 -10.91
CA GLU A 181 -13.20 17.05 -12.17
C GLU A 181 -14.00 16.43 -13.33
N ASP A 182 -13.98 15.10 -13.46
CA ASP A 182 -14.74 14.38 -14.47
C ASP A 182 -16.25 14.65 -14.35
N ARG A 183 -16.79 14.66 -13.12
CA ARG A 183 -18.19 15.02 -12.86
C ARG A 183 -18.50 16.47 -13.21
N LYS A 184 -17.60 17.41 -12.91
CA LYS A 184 -17.80 18.82 -13.28
C LYS A 184 -17.82 18.97 -14.80
N GLU A 185 -16.94 18.27 -15.49
CA GLU A 185 -16.86 18.33 -16.94
C GLU A 185 -18.07 17.68 -17.61
N SER A 186 -18.53 16.53 -17.12
CA SER A 186 -19.74 15.87 -17.63
C SER A 186 -20.96 16.77 -17.44
N ILE A 187 -21.14 17.37 -16.26
CA ILE A 187 -22.23 18.32 -16.00
C ILE A 187 -22.16 19.53 -16.94
N LYS A 188 -20.98 20.12 -17.14
CA LYS A 188 -20.80 21.24 -18.09
C LYS A 188 -21.17 20.84 -19.51
N ARG A 189 -20.73 19.66 -19.97
CA ARG A 189 -21.08 19.12 -21.29
C ARG A 189 -22.59 18.92 -21.42
N GLY A 190 -23.22 18.24 -20.45
CA GLY A 190 -24.67 18.01 -20.45
C GLY A 190 -25.50 19.29 -20.48
N VAL A 191 -25.13 20.31 -19.69
CA VAL A 191 -25.79 21.63 -19.70
C VAL A 191 -25.61 22.33 -21.05
N HIS A 192 -24.40 22.34 -21.59
CA HIS A 192 -24.13 22.97 -22.89
C HIS A 192 -24.91 22.32 -24.03
N THR A 193 -24.92 20.98 -24.09
CA THR A 193 -25.68 20.23 -25.10
C THR A 193 -27.19 20.46 -24.96
N SER A 194 -27.72 20.51 -23.73
CA SER A 194 -29.13 20.83 -23.49
C SER A 194 -29.50 22.20 -24.05
N MET A 195 -28.67 23.22 -23.83
CA MET A 195 -28.91 24.58 -24.35
C MET A 195 -28.85 24.62 -25.88
N ILE A 196 -27.91 23.90 -26.50
CA ILE A 196 -27.82 23.80 -27.97
C ILE A 196 -29.08 23.13 -28.53
N MET A 197 -29.54 22.04 -27.92
CA MET A 197 -30.73 21.32 -28.35
C MET A 197 -31.97 22.21 -28.26
N GLU A 198 -32.20 22.87 -27.12
CA GLU A 198 -33.31 23.79 -26.91
C GLU A 198 -33.32 24.91 -27.97
N ARG A 199 -32.17 25.53 -28.22
CA ARG A 199 -32.03 26.56 -29.25
C ARG A 199 -32.31 26.03 -30.65
N ASN A 200 -31.80 24.85 -31.01
CA ASN A 200 -32.03 24.26 -32.32
C ASN A 200 -33.52 23.96 -32.55
N ILE A 201 -34.21 23.42 -31.55
CA ILE A 201 -35.65 23.19 -31.61
C ILE A 201 -36.43 24.50 -31.75
N TYR A 202 -36.02 25.55 -31.03
CA TYR A 202 -36.65 26.86 -31.15
C TYR A 202 -36.57 27.43 -32.57
N GLU A 203 -35.39 27.36 -33.20
CA GLU A 203 -35.21 27.83 -34.58
C GLU A 203 -36.00 26.97 -35.59
N GLN A 204 -36.04 25.65 -35.40
CA GLN A 204 -36.83 24.74 -36.25
C GLN A 204 -38.34 25.01 -36.13
N LEU A 205 -38.84 25.23 -34.92
CA LEU A 205 -40.25 25.59 -34.69
C LEU A 205 -40.60 26.92 -35.37
N LYS A 206 -39.71 27.92 -35.28
CA LYS A 206 -39.90 29.20 -35.99
C LYS A 206 -39.89 29.06 -37.50
N SER A 207 -39.00 28.23 -38.04
CA SER A 207 -38.96 27.93 -39.49
C SER A 207 -40.25 27.27 -39.94
N ALA A 208 -40.75 26.29 -39.17
CA ALA A 208 -41.91 25.50 -39.53
C ALA A 208 -43.25 26.26 -39.41
N LEU A 209 -43.40 27.09 -38.36
CA LEU A 209 -44.68 27.72 -37.98
C LEU A 209 -44.71 29.23 -38.21
N GLY A 210 -43.55 29.88 -38.37
CA GLY A 210 -43.40 31.33 -38.44
C GLY A 210 -42.99 31.94 -37.09
N PRO A 211 -42.28 33.08 -37.11
CA PRO A 211 -41.66 33.66 -35.92
C PRO A 211 -42.68 34.18 -34.89
N ASP A 212 -43.88 34.57 -35.33
CA ASP A 212 -44.92 35.14 -34.46
C ASP A 212 -45.72 34.08 -33.69
N HIS A 213 -45.55 32.80 -34.06
CA HIS A 213 -46.26 31.68 -33.46
C HIS A 213 -45.49 31.00 -32.32
N VAL A 214 -44.21 31.34 -32.09
CA VAL A 214 -43.37 30.65 -31.09
C VAL A 214 -42.87 31.64 -30.04
N GLU A 215 -43.39 31.52 -28.82
CA GLU A 215 -43.02 32.36 -27.67
C GLU A 215 -42.07 31.61 -26.72
N TYR A 216 -40.91 32.20 -26.45
CA TYR A 216 -39.95 31.67 -25.46
C TYR A 216 -40.43 31.99 -24.05
N CYS A 217 -40.53 30.98 -23.19
CA CYS A 217 -40.98 31.14 -21.82
C CYS A 217 -39.79 31.32 -20.86
N PRO A 218 -39.90 32.19 -19.85
CA PRO A 218 -38.85 32.32 -18.84
C PRO A 218 -38.72 31.04 -17.99
N PRO A 219 -37.58 30.83 -17.30
CA PRO A 219 -37.34 29.62 -16.47
C PRO A 219 -38.33 29.40 -15.32
N SER A 220 -39.13 30.42 -14.96
CA SER A 220 -40.18 30.33 -13.94
C SER A 220 -41.45 29.61 -14.42
N THR A 221 -41.57 29.41 -15.73
CA THR A 221 -42.71 28.74 -16.37
C THR A 221 -42.41 27.23 -16.44
N PRO A 222 -43.42 26.35 -16.34
CA PRO A 222 -43.17 24.90 -16.29
C PRO A 222 -42.76 24.28 -17.64
N VAL A 223 -42.64 25.10 -18.70
CA VAL A 223 -42.33 24.73 -20.08
C VAL A 223 -41.40 25.75 -20.73
N ASP A 224 -40.69 25.35 -21.78
CA ASP A 224 -39.67 26.17 -22.44
C ASP A 224 -40.28 27.10 -23.51
N PHE A 225 -41.32 26.65 -24.23
CA PHE A 225 -42.00 27.47 -25.24
C PHE A 225 -43.53 27.35 -25.20
N ILE A 226 -44.21 28.34 -25.77
CA ILE A 226 -45.64 28.28 -26.10
C ILE A 226 -45.80 28.51 -27.61
N ILE A 227 -46.57 27.63 -28.26
CA ILE A 227 -46.95 27.74 -29.66
C ILE A 227 -48.37 28.29 -29.75
N LYS A 228 -48.52 29.43 -30.42
CA LYS A 228 -49.80 30.11 -30.63
C LYS A 228 -50.49 29.57 -31.87
N MET A 229 -51.67 28.98 -31.68
CA MET A 229 -52.41 28.30 -32.74
C MET A 229 -53.54 29.19 -33.26
N GLU A 230 -53.64 29.40 -34.58
CA GLU A 230 -54.76 30.14 -35.16
C GLU A 230 -56.05 29.30 -35.09
N GLY A 231 -57.00 29.71 -34.25
CA GLY A 231 -58.30 29.04 -34.13
C GLY A 231 -58.32 27.78 -33.25
N GLY A 232 -57.23 27.49 -32.53
CA GLY A 232 -57.10 26.36 -31.61
C GLY A 232 -56.71 26.78 -30.18
N LYS A 233 -56.44 25.81 -29.31
CA LYS A 233 -55.76 26.07 -28.03
C LYS A 233 -54.25 26.15 -28.28
N ASP A 234 -53.61 27.14 -27.69
CA ASP A 234 -52.14 27.22 -27.64
C ASP A 234 -51.56 25.93 -27.08
N THR A 235 -50.35 25.57 -27.52
CA THR A 235 -49.68 24.33 -27.09
C THR A 235 -48.37 24.64 -26.41
N ALA A 236 -48.20 24.11 -25.20
CA ALA A 236 -46.95 24.20 -24.46
C ALA A 236 -45.92 23.21 -25.01
N VAL A 237 -44.65 23.60 -25.02
CA VAL A 237 -43.54 22.76 -25.46
C VAL A 237 -42.43 22.75 -24.42
N GLU A 238 -42.01 21.55 -24.05
CA GLU A 238 -40.87 21.30 -23.18
C GLU A 238 -39.80 20.55 -23.97
N VAL A 239 -38.57 21.05 -23.93
CA VAL A 239 -37.39 20.42 -24.52
C VAL A 239 -36.50 19.87 -23.43
N LYS A 240 -36.20 18.57 -23.50
CA LYS A 240 -35.33 17.92 -22.53
C LYS A 240 -34.25 17.08 -23.18
N TYR A 241 -33.01 17.48 -22.94
CA TYR A 241 -31.84 16.66 -23.17
C TYR A 241 -31.53 15.80 -21.93
N THR A 242 -31.09 14.58 -22.17
CA THR A 242 -30.52 13.71 -21.13
C THR A 242 -29.37 12.90 -21.70
N GLU A 243 -28.37 12.63 -20.87
CA GLU A 243 -27.22 11.79 -21.25
C GLU A 243 -27.58 10.30 -21.34
N THR A 244 -28.74 9.90 -20.80
CA THR A 244 -29.21 8.51 -20.81
C THR A 244 -30.28 8.31 -21.87
N GLU A 245 -30.29 7.15 -22.53
CA GLU A 245 -31.30 6.79 -23.54
C GLU A 245 -32.73 6.73 -22.98
N ILE A 246 -32.91 6.68 -21.66
CA ILE A 246 -34.21 6.54 -21.00
C ILE A 246 -34.55 7.81 -20.22
N MET A 247 -35.75 8.35 -20.46
CA MET A 247 -36.22 9.53 -19.78
C MET A 247 -36.63 9.25 -18.32
N PRO A 248 -36.17 10.06 -17.35
CA PRO A 248 -36.57 9.92 -15.96
C PRO A 248 -38.08 10.16 -15.75
N LEU A 249 -38.73 9.28 -14.99
CA LEU A 249 -40.18 9.37 -14.70
C LEU A 249 -40.60 10.70 -14.04
N ARG A 250 -39.68 11.37 -13.35
CA ARG A 250 -39.91 12.70 -12.75
C ARG A 250 -40.26 13.75 -13.80
N VAL A 251 -39.64 13.70 -14.99
CA VAL A 251 -39.93 14.63 -16.09
C VAL A 251 -41.38 14.46 -16.55
N ILE A 252 -41.84 13.21 -16.67
CA ILE A 252 -43.21 12.86 -17.06
C ILE A 252 -44.23 13.36 -16.03
N ASN A 253 -43.96 13.16 -14.74
CA ASN A 253 -44.84 13.67 -13.69
C ASN A 253 -44.91 15.21 -13.72
N ARG A 254 -43.78 15.89 -13.99
CA ARG A 254 -43.76 17.36 -14.11
C ARG A 254 -44.56 17.85 -15.32
N LEU A 255 -44.50 17.16 -16.45
CA LEU A 255 -45.30 17.48 -17.63
C LEU A 255 -46.80 17.33 -17.36
N ILE A 256 -47.20 16.29 -16.62
CA ILE A 256 -48.59 16.11 -16.18
C ILE A 256 -49.03 17.32 -15.34
N SER A 257 -48.21 17.75 -14.39
CA SER A 257 -48.48 18.96 -13.61
C SER A 257 -48.57 20.21 -14.50
N ALA A 258 -47.65 20.37 -15.46
CA ALA A 258 -47.65 21.50 -16.39
C ALA A 258 -48.94 21.56 -17.22
N GLY A 259 -49.39 20.44 -17.79
CA GLY A 259 -50.65 20.38 -18.54
C GLY A 259 -51.87 20.70 -17.67
N LEU A 260 -51.86 20.32 -16.39
CA LEU A 260 -52.92 20.68 -15.44
C LEU A 260 -52.92 22.18 -15.11
N GLU A 261 -51.75 22.73 -14.80
CA GLU A 261 -51.54 24.13 -14.39
C GLU A 261 -51.85 25.11 -15.52
N MET A 262 -51.33 24.84 -16.72
CA MET A 262 -51.49 25.72 -17.88
C MET A 262 -52.81 25.51 -18.63
N GLN A 263 -53.55 24.43 -18.33
CA GLN A 263 -54.80 24.06 -18.99
C GLN A 263 -54.71 23.94 -20.54
N MET A 264 -53.53 23.58 -21.05
CA MET A 264 -53.24 23.46 -22.48
C MET A 264 -52.60 22.12 -22.84
N PRO A 265 -52.69 21.67 -24.10
CA PRO A 265 -51.90 20.56 -24.59
C PRO A 265 -50.40 20.80 -24.37
N VAL A 266 -49.64 19.72 -24.13
CA VAL A 266 -48.20 19.80 -23.91
C VAL A 266 -47.47 18.84 -24.84
N VAL A 267 -46.39 19.29 -25.45
CA VAL A 267 -45.49 18.45 -26.24
C VAL A 267 -44.14 18.39 -25.55
N LEU A 268 -43.67 17.18 -25.29
CA LEU A 268 -42.31 16.91 -24.84
C LEU A 268 -41.45 16.50 -26.04
N ILE A 269 -40.38 17.25 -26.25
CA ILE A 269 -39.35 16.99 -27.26
C ILE A 269 -38.08 16.57 -26.53
N SER A 270 -37.56 15.37 -26.81
CA SER A 270 -36.39 14.85 -26.11
C SER A 270 -35.54 13.93 -26.98
N ASN A 271 -34.27 13.75 -26.62
CA ASN A 271 -33.38 12.76 -27.22
C ASN A 271 -33.50 11.36 -26.57
N ALA A 272 -34.35 11.21 -25.55
CA ALA A 272 -34.46 9.96 -24.79
C ALA A 272 -35.85 9.37 -24.79
N ASN A 273 -35.87 8.04 -24.78
CA ASN A 273 -37.05 7.20 -24.82
C ASN A 273 -37.83 7.19 -23.51
N VAL A 274 -39.15 7.26 -23.61
CA VAL A 274 -40.03 7.08 -22.45
C VAL A 274 -40.23 5.60 -22.14
N THR A 275 -40.12 5.25 -20.85
CA THR A 275 -40.39 3.89 -20.35
C THR A 275 -41.84 3.46 -20.58
N GLU A 276 -42.12 2.16 -20.57
CA GLU A 276 -43.49 1.64 -20.68
C GLU A 276 -44.41 2.19 -19.57
N ASN A 277 -43.89 2.34 -18.35
CA ASN A 277 -44.64 2.92 -17.23
C ASN A 277 -44.98 4.40 -17.48
N ALA A 278 -44.03 5.18 -18.02
CA ALA A 278 -44.29 6.55 -18.45
C ALA A 278 -45.37 6.62 -19.55
N ARG A 279 -45.31 5.73 -20.55
CA ARG A 279 -46.34 5.66 -21.61
C ARG A 279 -47.73 5.36 -21.02
N LYS A 280 -47.83 4.40 -20.10
CA LYS A 280 -49.10 4.07 -19.41
C LYS A 280 -49.64 5.26 -18.62
N LYS A 281 -48.77 6.01 -17.92
CA LYS A 281 -49.17 7.23 -17.19
C LYS A 281 -49.69 8.31 -18.13
N LEU A 282 -48.97 8.60 -19.21
CA LEU A 282 -49.38 9.58 -20.22
C LEU A 282 -50.70 9.18 -20.88
N ALA A 283 -50.86 7.90 -21.24
CA ALA A 283 -52.12 7.38 -21.80
C ALA A 283 -53.28 7.52 -20.81
N GLY A 284 -53.06 7.21 -19.53
CA GLY A 284 -54.04 7.42 -18.46
C GLY A 284 -54.47 8.87 -18.36
N PHE A 285 -53.51 9.80 -18.29
CA PHE A 285 -53.78 11.23 -18.28
C PHE A 285 -54.57 11.69 -19.52
N ASN A 286 -54.12 11.32 -20.72
CA ASN A 286 -54.75 11.70 -21.99
C ASN A 286 -56.17 11.14 -22.13
N SER A 287 -56.47 9.99 -21.53
CA SER A 287 -57.82 9.41 -21.53
C SER A 287 -58.80 10.23 -20.68
N GLN A 288 -58.32 10.81 -19.57
CA GLN A 288 -59.10 11.63 -18.64
C GLN A 288 -59.18 13.10 -19.08
N HIS A 289 -58.18 13.59 -19.80
CA HIS A 289 -58.04 14.99 -20.20
C HIS A 289 -57.86 15.13 -21.71
N LYS A 290 -58.90 14.76 -22.48
CA LYS A 290 -58.88 14.77 -23.94
C LYS A 290 -58.67 16.16 -24.56
N ASP A 291 -58.99 17.21 -23.83
CA ASP A 291 -58.90 18.60 -24.25
C ASP A 291 -57.53 19.26 -24.00
N LYS A 292 -56.60 18.52 -23.37
CA LYS A 292 -55.22 18.93 -23.08
C LYS A 292 -54.26 17.73 -23.08
N PRO A 293 -54.12 17.04 -24.22
CA PRO A 293 -53.28 15.85 -24.30
C PRO A 293 -51.80 16.21 -24.15
N ILE A 294 -51.04 15.27 -23.59
CA ILE A 294 -49.58 15.31 -23.56
C ILE A 294 -49.03 14.37 -24.63
N ARG A 295 -48.23 14.92 -25.54
CA ARG A 295 -47.55 14.20 -26.61
C ARG A 295 -46.05 14.16 -26.35
N TYR A 296 -45.38 13.17 -26.93
CA TYR A 296 -43.95 12.94 -26.77
C TYR A 296 -43.33 12.66 -28.14
N ILE A 297 -42.21 13.30 -28.42
CA ILE A 297 -41.36 13.06 -29.58
C ILE A 297 -39.94 12.74 -29.13
N ASN A 298 -39.39 11.68 -29.72
CA ASN A 298 -37.96 11.41 -29.68
C ASN A 298 -37.30 12.00 -30.94
N ILE A 299 -36.41 12.97 -30.76
CA ILE A 299 -35.73 13.62 -31.89
C ILE A 299 -34.62 12.74 -32.49
N ASP A 300 -34.04 11.82 -31.73
CA ASP A 300 -32.99 10.92 -32.22
C ASP A 300 -33.57 9.83 -33.14
N GLU A 301 -34.88 9.58 -33.04
CA GLU A 301 -35.61 8.64 -33.90
C GLU A 301 -36.23 9.33 -35.14
N SER A 302 -36.21 10.67 -35.18
CA SER A 302 -36.77 11.44 -36.29
C SER A 302 -35.81 11.47 -37.48
N LYS A 303 -36.34 11.23 -38.68
CA LYS A 303 -35.58 11.39 -39.94
C LYS A 303 -35.53 12.84 -40.41
N ASP A 304 -36.54 13.62 -40.04
CA ASP A 304 -36.70 15.03 -40.38
C ASP A 304 -37.50 15.71 -39.26
N VAL A 305 -36.76 16.28 -38.31
CA VAL A 305 -37.34 16.90 -37.10
C VAL A 305 -38.26 18.06 -37.47
N GLU A 306 -37.93 18.85 -38.50
CA GLU A 306 -38.74 20.00 -38.90
C GLU A 306 -40.10 19.55 -39.44
N SER A 307 -40.12 18.48 -40.25
CA SER A 307 -41.36 17.90 -40.78
C SER A 307 -42.23 17.29 -39.67
N ASP A 308 -41.63 16.55 -38.75
CA ASP A 308 -42.33 15.93 -37.61
C ASP A 308 -42.93 16.99 -36.66
N LEU A 309 -42.18 18.08 -36.42
CA LEU A 309 -42.67 19.22 -35.66
C LEU A 309 -43.82 19.92 -36.38
N LYS A 310 -43.71 20.15 -37.68
CA LYS A 310 -44.79 20.76 -38.47
C LYS A 310 -46.07 19.92 -38.39
N ALA A 311 -45.96 18.61 -38.57
CA ALA A 311 -47.09 17.68 -38.51
C ALA A 311 -47.79 17.62 -37.13
N LEU A 312 -47.12 18.02 -36.05
CA LEU A 312 -47.75 18.10 -34.73
C LEU A 312 -48.68 19.30 -34.56
N PHE A 313 -48.38 20.41 -35.25
CA PHE A 313 -48.99 21.72 -35.04
C PHE A 313 -49.75 22.26 -36.28
N THR A 314 -49.92 21.44 -37.31
CA THR A 314 -50.86 21.70 -38.44
C THR A 314 -51.90 20.60 -38.50
#